data_AF-A0A950ZFC5-F1
#
_entry.id   AF-A0A950ZFC5-F1
#
_cell.length_a   1.000
_cell.length_b   1.000
_cell.length_c   1.000
_cell.angle_alpha   90.00
_cell.angle_beta   90.00
_cell.angle_gamma   90.00
#
_symmetry.space_group_name_H-M   'P 1'
#
loop_
_entity.id
_entity.type
_entity.pdbx_description
1 polymer ?
#
loop_
_entity_poly.entity_id
_entity_poly.type
_entity_poly.pdbx_seq_one_letter_code
_entity_poly.pdbx_strand_id
1 'polypeptide(L)'
;MDDFDALWRSSVRFRRASRELQTLLRGVHDAFGSDDDAQLRAALERLLVFLASSEGRTDANCATTYYFMTAAEPRWRAARAELRAIFDDMSGTLQDSVYAPDIARTFEATPEQLLARLRAVTTSS
;
A
#
# COMPACT_ATOMS: atom_id res chain seq x y z
N MET A 1 -5.80 -6.78 18.15
CA MET A 1 -4.92 -6.31 17.06
C MET A 1 -5.00 -7.38 15.99
N ASP A 2 -5.46 -7.05 14.80
CA ASP A 2 -5.75 -8.08 13.80
C ASP A 2 -4.47 -8.61 13.19
N ASP A 3 -4.35 -9.94 13.17
CA ASP A 3 -3.27 -10.67 12.53
C ASP A 3 -3.37 -10.56 11.00
N PHE A 4 -2.25 -10.69 10.29
CA PHE A 4 -2.16 -10.51 8.84
C PHE A 4 -3.21 -11.37 8.11
N ASP A 5 -3.39 -12.63 8.53
CA ASP A 5 -4.30 -13.55 7.85
C ASP A 5 -5.77 -13.13 7.98
N ALA A 6 -6.14 -12.39 9.03
CA ALA A 6 -7.46 -11.79 9.15
C ALA A 6 -7.62 -10.59 8.21
N LEU A 7 -6.63 -9.68 8.18
CA LEU A 7 -6.62 -8.52 7.29
C LEU A 7 -6.60 -8.93 5.81
N TRP A 8 -5.80 -9.92 5.45
CA TRP A 8 -5.72 -10.45 4.09
C TRP A 8 -7.07 -11.00 3.64
N ARG A 9 -7.71 -11.85 4.46
CA ARG A 9 -9.01 -12.45 4.13
C ARG A 9 -10.11 -11.40 3.96
N SER A 10 -10.16 -10.38 4.83
CA SER A 10 -11.15 -9.31 4.73
C SER A 10 -10.93 -8.39 3.52
N SER A 11 -9.69 -8.26 3.06
CA SER A 11 -9.29 -7.37 1.97
C SER A 11 -9.39 -8.01 0.59
N VAL A 12 -9.07 -9.30 0.47
CA VAL A 12 -9.20 -10.02 -0.80
C VAL A 12 -10.66 -10.21 -1.18
N ARG A 13 -11.55 -10.44 -0.20
CA ARG A 13 -12.98 -10.72 -0.40
C ARG A 13 -13.17 -11.80 -1.49
N PHE A 14 -13.88 -11.49 -2.57
CA PHE A 14 -14.13 -12.38 -3.71
C PHE A 14 -13.15 -12.16 -4.88
N ARG A 15 -12.10 -11.34 -4.70
CA ARG A 15 -11.15 -10.98 -5.76
C ARG A 15 -10.09 -12.07 -5.92
N ARG A 16 -9.56 -12.17 -7.14
CA ARG A 16 -8.39 -13.00 -7.46
C ARG A 16 -7.13 -12.14 -7.43
N ALA A 17 -6.78 -11.64 -6.24
CA ALA A 17 -5.51 -10.96 -6.05
C ALA A 17 -4.33 -11.91 -6.32
N SER A 18 -3.23 -11.37 -6.83
CA SER A 18 -2.04 -12.16 -7.12
C SER A 18 -1.40 -12.72 -5.84
N ARG A 19 -0.71 -13.87 -5.97
CA ARG A 19 0.10 -14.43 -4.86
C ARG A 19 1.24 -13.51 -4.47
N GLU A 20 1.83 -12.83 -5.45
CA GLU A 20 2.90 -11.85 -5.22
C GLU A 20 2.43 -10.71 -4.32
N LEU A 21 1.21 -10.20 -4.55
CA LEU A 21 0.61 -9.17 -3.69
C LEU A 21 0.52 -9.62 -2.22
N GLN A 22 0.13 -10.88 -1.97
CA GLN A 22 0.03 -11.40 -0.62
C GLN A 22 1.38 -11.34 0.11
N THR A 23 2.45 -11.77 -0.57
CA THR A 23 3.82 -11.72 -0.03
C THR A 23 4.25 -10.28 0.25
N LEU A 24 3.98 -9.36 -0.67
CA LEU A 24 4.36 -7.95 -0.54
C LEU A 24 3.61 -7.25 0.61
N LEU A 25 2.29 -7.47 0.72
CA LEU A 25 1.51 -6.93 1.83
C LEU A 25 1.93 -7.51 3.18
N ARG A 26 2.35 -8.78 3.22
CA ARG A 26 2.89 -9.38 4.45
C ARG A 26 4.18 -8.67 4.87
N GLY A 27 5.09 -8.41 3.92
CA GLY A 27 6.31 -7.64 4.20
C GLY A 27 6.04 -6.23 4.73
N VAL A 28 5.02 -5.54 4.20
CA VAL A 28 4.61 -4.22 4.73
C VAL A 28 4.00 -4.36 6.13
N HIS A 29 3.14 -5.34 6.33
CA HIS A 29 2.50 -5.60 7.62
C HIS A 29 3.49 -5.93 8.73
N ASP A 30 4.47 -6.79 8.44
CA ASP A 30 5.50 -7.20 9.39
C ASP A 30 6.44 -6.05 9.77
N ALA A 31 6.56 -5.05 8.90
CA ALA A 31 7.30 -3.83 9.18
C ALA A 31 6.48 -2.77 9.94
N PHE A 32 5.16 -2.95 10.11
CA PHE A 32 4.36 -2.03 10.93
C PHE A 32 4.75 -2.12 12.41
N GLY A 33 4.95 -0.96 13.03
CA GLY A 33 5.33 -0.88 14.45
C GLY A 33 6.78 -1.29 14.73
N SER A 34 7.59 -1.51 13.68
CA SER A 34 9.04 -1.52 13.80
C SER A 34 9.54 -0.10 14.00
N ASP A 35 10.57 0.09 14.82
CA ASP A 35 11.32 1.36 14.91
C ASP A 35 12.21 1.59 13.66
N ASP A 36 12.29 0.60 12.76
CA ASP A 36 13.04 0.66 11.51
C ASP A 36 12.17 1.20 10.36
N ASP A 37 12.12 2.54 10.26
CA ASP A 37 11.50 3.25 9.14
C ASP A 37 12.10 2.84 7.78
N ALA A 38 13.38 2.45 7.72
CA ALA A 38 14.02 2.04 6.47
C ALA A 38 13.48 0.69 6.00
N GLN A 39 13.23 -0.25 6.92
CA GLN A 39 12.57 -1.51 6.61
C GLN A 39 11.14 -1.29 6.10
N LEU A 40 10.35 -0.45 6.77
CA LEU A 40 8.98 -0.13 6.35
C LEU A 40 8.97 0.53 4.97
N ARG A 41 9.84 1.52 4.75
CA ARG A 41 10.01 2.17 3.44
C ARG A 41 10.39 1.18 2.36
N ALA A 42 11.35 0.29 2.60
CA ALA A 42 11.78 -0.71 1.62
C ALA A 42 10.70 -1.75 1.31
N ALA A 43 9.89 -2.15 2.29
CA ALA A 43 8.74 -3.00 2.07
C ALA A 43 7.67 -2.30 1.23
N LEU A 44 7.36 -1.04 1.57
CA LEU A 44 6.38 -0.24 0.85
C LEU A 44 6.82 0.06 -0.59
N GLU A 45 8.11 0.32 -0.81
CA GLU A 45 8.65 0.54 -2.15
C GLU A 45 8.48 -0.69 -3.03
N ARG A 46 8.77 -1.89 -2.52
CA ARG A 46 8.57 -3.14 -3.28
C ARG A 46 7.10 -3.34 -3.66
N LEU A 47 6.17 -3.04 -2.75
CA LEU A 47 4.74 -3.10 -3.03
C LEU A 47 4.34 -2.11 -4.13
N LEU A 48 4.77 -0.85 -4.04
CA LEU A 48 4.41 0.19 -5.01
C LEU A 48 5.05 -0.05 -6.38
N VAL A 49 6.29 -0.56 -6.44
CA VAL A 49 6.93 -1.00 -7.70
C VAL A 49 6.09 -2.09 -8.37
N PHE A 50 5.63 -3.08 -7.62
CA PHE A 50 4.75 -4.11 -8.15
C PHE A 50 3.43 -3.51 -8.66
N LEU A 51 2.75 -2.69 -7.87
CA LEU A 51 1.48 -2.07 -8.26
C LEU A 51 1.60 -1.09 -9.44
N ALA A 52 2.78 -0.52 -9.69
CA ALA A 52 3.09 0.31 -10.85
C ALA A 52 3.49 -0.49 -12.10
N SER A 53 3.73 -1.79 -11.98
CA SER A 53 4.04 -2.65 -13.12
C SER A 53 2.78 -3.04 -13.90
N SER A 54 2.93 -3.42 -15.17
CA SER A 54 1.84 -3.95 -15.99
C SER A 54 1.20 -5.22 -15.38
N GLU A 55 1.99 -6.04 -14.69
CA GLU A 55 1.55 -7.28 -14.06
C GLU A 55 0.79 -7.03 -12.75
N GLY A 56 1.25 -6.05 -11.97
CA GLY A 56 0.68 -5.76 -10.66
C GLY A 56 -0.47 -4.75 -10.67
N ARG A 57 -0.54 -3.87 -11.68
CA ARG A 57 -1.60 -2.84 -11.82
C ARG A 57 -2.92 -3.42 -12.31
N THR A 58 -3.52 -4.27 -11.49
CA THR A 58 -4.84 -4.87 -11.73
C THR A 58 -5.86 -4.35 -10.74
N ASP A 59 -7.14 -4.34 -11.13
CA ASP A 59 -8.23 -3.94 -10.23
C ASP A 59 -8.22 -4.78 -8.94
N ALA A 60 -8.02 -6.09 -9.08
CA ALA A 60 -7.96 -7.00 -7.95
C ALA A 60 -6.85 -6.59 -6.96
N ASN A 61 -5.65 -6.29 -7.46
CA ASN A 61 -4.52 -5.93 -6.60
C ASN A 61 -4.67 -4.54 -5.97
N CYS A 62 -5.05 -3.53 -6.76
CA CYS A 62 -5.24 -2.16 -6.27
C CYS A 62 -6.37 -2.08 -5.24
N ALA A 63 -7.51 -2.71 -5.50
CA ALA A 63 -8.63 -2.74 -4.56
C ALA A 63 -8.30 -3.55 -3.29
N THR A 64 -7.64 -4.71 -3.41
CA THR A 64 -7.21 -5.46 -2.23
C THR A 64 -6.20 -4.67 -1.39
N THR A 65 -5.26 -3.96 -2.01
CA THR A 65 -4.32 -3.09 -1.29
C THR A 65 -5.04 -1.96 -0.57
N TYR A 66 -5.99 -1.30 -1.24
CA TYR A 66 -6.82 -0.25 -0.66
C TYR A 66 -7.52 -0.74 0.62
N TYR A 67 -8.29 -1.83 0.54
CA TYR A 67 -9.01 -2.35 1.71
C TYR A 67 -8.07 -2.82 2.82
N PHE A 68 -6.91 -3.38 2.44
CA PHE A 68 -5.91 -3.80 3.41
C PHE A 68 -5.34 -2.62 4.19
N MET A 69 -4.97 -1.54 3.49
CA MET A 69 -4.44 -0.33 4.15
C MET A 69 -5.49 0.36 5.00
N THR A 70 -6.74 0.44 4.55
CA THR A 70 -7.86 0.96 5.36
C THR A 70 -8.05 0.15 6.65
N ALA A 71 -8.03 -1.19 6.57
CA ALA A 71 -8.20 -2.03 7.75
C ALA A 71 -6.97 -2.02 8.68
N ALA A 72 -5.78 -1.81 8.12
CA ALA A 72 -4.53 -1.73 8.85
C ALA A 72 -4.25 -0.35 9.47
N GLU A 73 -5.13 0.65 9.32
CA GLU A 73 -4.95 2.03 9.80
C GLU A 73 -4.42 2.12 11.23
N PRO A 74 -4.98 1.40 12.22
CA PRO A 74 -4.47 1.46 13.59
C PRO A 74 -3.00 1.04 13.74
N ARG A 75 -2.46 0.24 12.80
CA ARG A 75 -1.08 -0.28 12.85
C ARG A 75 -0.07 0.72 12.28
N TRP A 76 -0.38 1.34 11.14
CA TRP A 76 0.54 2.26 10.47
C TRP A 76 0.38 3.72 10.92
N ARG A 77 -0.64 4.05 11.72
CA ARG A 77 -0.86 5.41 12.24
C ARG A 77 0.31 5.97 13.04
N ALA A 78 1.08 5.11 13.69
CA ALA A 78 2.29 5.47 14.42
C ALA A 78 3.51 5.73 13.52
N ALA A 79 3.45 5.40 12.23
CA ALA A 79 4.53 5.66 11.30
C ALA A 79 4.84 7.16 11.19
N ARG A 80 6.06 7.46 10.75
CA ARG A 80 6.50 8.83 10.49
C ARG A 80 5.57 9.55 9.53
N ALA A 81 5.45 10.86 9.67
CA ALA A 81 4.44 11.66 9.00
C ALA A 81 4.44 11.50 7.47
N GLU A 82 5.62 11.41 6.86
CA GLU A 82 5.77 11.27 5.41
C GLU A 82 5.33 9.89 4.91
N LEU A 83 5.60 8.82 5.67
CA LEU A 83 5.13 7.48 5.35
C LEU A 83 3.63 7.36 5.59
N ARG A 84 3.13 7.95 6.68
CA ARG A 84 1.70 8.00 7.00
C ARG A 84 0.89 8.65 5.87
N ALA A 85 1.37 9.76 5.31
CA ALA A 85 0.71 10.41 4.18
C ALA A 85 0.58 9.48 2.95
N ILE A 86 1.58 8.61 2.69
CA ILE A 86 1.47 7.61 1.60
C ILE A 86 0.38 6.57 1.92
N PHE A 87 0.31 6.10 3.17
CA PHE A 87 -0.73 5.15 3.58
C PHE A 87 -2.14 5.77 3.52
N ASP A 88 -2.28 7.03 3.93
CA ASP A 88 -3.53 7.78 3.82
C ASP A 88 -4.05 7.77 2.37
N ASP A 89 -3.20 8.11 1.40
CA ASP A 89 -3.58 8.14 -0.02
C ASP A 89 -3.85 6.74 -0.61
N MET A 90 -3.06 5.74 -0.20
CA MET A 90 -3.32 4.34 -0.55
C MET A 90 -4.69 3.86 -0.05
N SER A 91 -5.10 4.30 1.13
CA SER A 91 -6.40 4.00 1.74
C SER A 91 -7.53 4.94 1.29
N GLY A 92 -7.24 5.90 0.41
CA GLY A 92 -8.18 6.88 -0.11
C GLY A 92 -8.70 6.56 -1.51
N THR A 93 -7.81 6.50 -2.51
CA THR A 93 -8.23 6.38 -3.93
C THR A 93 -7.40 5.42 -4.78
N LEU A 94 -6.51 4.62 -4.17
CA LEU A 94 -5.70 3.64 -4.92
C LEU A 94 -6.55 2.65 -5.73
N GLN A 95 -7.71 2.23 -5.22
CA GLN A 95 -8.63 1.32 -5.92
C GLN A 95 -9.11 1.87 -7.28
N ASP A 96 -9.13 3.19 -7.45
CA ASP A 96 -9.61 3.85 -8.66
C ASP A 96 -8.56 3.86 -9.78
N SER A 97 -7.32 3.44 -9.50
CA SER A 97 -6.17 3.52 -10.41
C SER A 97 -6.30 2.74 -11.72
N VAL A 98 -7.32 1.90 -11.84
CA VAL A 98 -7.58 1.04 -13.02
C VAL A 98 -8.82 1.52 -13.79
N TYR A 99 -9.97 1.65 -13.13
CA TYR A 99 -11.23 2.00 -13.81
C TYR A 99 -11.56 3.49 -13.80
N ALA A 100 -10.99 4.27 -12.89
CA ALA A 100 -11.15 5.72 -12.83
C ALA A 100 -9.81 6.43 -12.57
N PRO A 101 -8.80 6.23 -13.45
CA PRO A 101 -7.43 6.69 -13.21
C PRO A 101 -7.31 8.21 -13.07
N ASP A 102 -8.26 8.98 -13.62
CA ASP A 102 -8.30 10.45 -13.46
C ASP A 102 -8.65 10.87 -12.03
N ILE A 103 -9.48 10.08 -11.32
CA ILE A 103 -9.77 10.28 -9.90
C ILE A 103 -8.49 10.03 -9.11
N ALA A 104 -7.89 8.84 -9.24
CA ALA A 104 -6.65 8.49 -8.55
C ALA A 104 -5.52 9.51 -8.85
N ARG A 105 -5.43 10.03 -10.08
CA ARG A 105 -4.44 11.04 -10.46
C ARG A 105 -4.68 12.39 -9.78
N THR A 106 -5.94 12.82 -9.67
CA THR A 106 -6.34 14.07 -9.01
C THR A 106 -5.93 14.08 -7.54
N PHE A 107 -6.00 12.92 -6.88
CA PHE A 107 -5.58 12.74 -5.49
C PHE A 107 -4.14 12.24 -5.34
N GLU A 108 -3.34 12.26 -6.42
CA GLU A 108 -1.95 11.81 -6.43
C GLU A 108 -1.71 10.39 -5.88
N ALA A 109 -2.69 9.51 -6.07
CA ALA A 109 -2.75 8.17 -5.50
C ALA A 109 -2.59 7.05 -6.54
N THR A 110 -2.17 7.38 -7.78
CA THR A 110 -1.74 6.33 -8.70
C THR A 110 -0.50 5.63 -8.16
N PRO A 111 -0.27 4.32 -8.44
CA PRO A 111 0.91 3.60 -7.97
C PRO A 111 2.22 4.33 -8.30
N GLU A 112 2.32 4.93 -9.48
CA GLU A 112 3.50 5.67 -9.92
C GLU A 112 3.71 6.97 -9.13
N GLN A 113 2.65 7.73 -8.84
CA GLN A 113 2.74 8.95 -8.03
C GLN A 113 3.13 8.64 -6.59
N LEU A 114 2.51 7.61 -6.00
CA LEU A 114 2.85 7.15 -4.65
C LEU A 114 4.30 6.66 -4.58
N LEU A 115 4.76 5.90 -5.58
CA LEU A 115 6.15 5.43 -5.66
C LEU A 115 7.14 6.60 -5.77
N ALA A 116 6.85 7.58 -6.64
CA ALA A 116 7.70 8.76 -6.80
C ALA A 116 7.80 9.55 -5.50
N ARG A 117 6.68 9.74 -4.79
CA ARG A 117 6.64 10.42 -3.49
C ARG A 117 7.42 9.64 -2.43
N LEU A 118 7.25 8.33 -2.33
CA LEU A 118 8.02 7.50 -1.39
C LEU A 118 9.53 7.59 -1.61
N ARG A 119 9.96 7.65 -2.88
CA ARG A 119 11.38 7.82 -3.24
C ARG A 119 11.92 9.18 -2.85
N ALA A 120 11.09 10.21 -2.89
CA ALA A 120 11.43 11.56 -2.45
C ALA A 120 11.47 11.72 -0.91
N VAL A 121 10.90 10.78 -0.15
CA VAL A 121 11.02 10.79 1.32
C VAL A 121 12.49 10.56 1.70
N THR A 122 13.12 11.59 2.26
CA THR A 122 14.48 11.52 2.79
C THR A 122 14.49 10.73 4.09
N THR A 123 15.46 9.83 4.22
CA THR A 123 15.78 9.17 5.48
C THR A 123 16.71 10.12 6.23
N SER A 124 16.16 10.97 7.09
CA SER A 124 17.00 11.66 8.08
C SER A 124 17.66 10.59 8.94
N SER A 125 18.98 10.47 8.81
CA SER A 125 19.82 9.58 9.63
C SER A 125 19.96 10.11 11.05
#